data_AF-A0A961WSE1-F1
#
_entry.id   AF-A0A961WSE1-F1
#
_cell.length_a   1.000
_cell.length_b   1.000
_cell.length_c   1.000
_cell.angle_alpha   90.00
_cell.angle_beta   90.00
_cell.angle_gamma   90.00
#
_symmetry.space_group_name_H-M   'P 1'
#
loop_
_entity.id
_entity.type
_entity.pdbx_description
1 polymer ?
#
loop_
_entity_poly.entity_id
_entity_poly.type
_entity_poly.pdbx_seq_one_letter_code
_entity_poly.pdbx_strand_id
1 'polypeptide(L)'
;WFDPPFNRGQSALLHKQPDGVWRIDLQLGWDIDKEKEKQPENVIPRLKAMLGPDVTFELEWVSIYTFQCRRMEKFRHGRVLFAGDSAHQVSPFGARGANSGLQDTDNLIWKLKLVMAGLAPESLLDSYDIERIHGADENILNSSRSTDFITPKSEMSRIFRDAVLDLSEQHAFARPLVNSGRLSVPCTYDGSVLNGPDCAAMPARTRPGSPAPDAPMSDASNEWLLGKLGNGFQILAIDIETPQSVCVGGICANRLALSAKDNPALRERYLGDAEGAIYLMRPDQHVAARWDHWNDESVRQAIETATGRRVS
;
A
#
# COMPACT_ATOMS: atom_id res chain seq x y z
N TRP A 1 -12.71 -5.41 21.27
CA TRP A 1 -13.83 -6.29 21.66
C TRP A 1 -14.86 -6.34 20.55
N PHE A 2 -15.36 -7.53 20.25
CA PHE A 2 -16.55 -7.75 19.41
C PHE A 2 -17.70 -8.04 20.38
N ASP A 3 -18.64 -7.11 20.57
CA ASP A 3 -19.74 -7.19 21.55
C ASP A 3 -19.31 -7.15 23.04
N PRO A 4 -18.71 -6.05 23.53
CA PRO A 4 -18.35 -5.94 24.93
C PRO A 4 -19.58 -5.79 25.83
N PRO A 5 -19.53 -6.27 27.09
CA PRO A 5 -20.66 -6.20 28.03
C PRO A 5 -21.09 -4.76 28.37
N PHE A 6 -20.17 -3.80 28.24
CA PHE A 6 -20.39 -2.37 28.48
C PHE A 6 -20.90 -1.60 27.24
N ASN A 7 -20.94 -2.25 26.06
CA ASN A 7 -21.46 -1.67 24.83
C ASN A 7 -22.06 -2.76 23.92
N ARG A 8 -23.14 -3.39 24.40
CA ARG A 8 -23.73 -4.58 23.76
C ARG A 8 -24.16 -4.33 22.32
N GLY A 9 -23.94 -5.32 21.46
CA GLY A 9 -24.23 -5.28 20.02
C GLY A 9 -23.29 -4.40 19.20
N GLN A 10 -22.27 -3.81 19.84
CA GLN A 10 -21.37 -2.85 19.22
C GLN A 10 -19.90 -3.27 19.41
N SER A 11 -18.99 -2.61 18.70
CA SER A 11 -17.54 -2.81 18.88
C SER A 11 -16.93 -1.74 19.79
N ALA A 12 -15.85 -2.12 20.46
CA ALA A 12 -14.99 -1.18 21.19
C ALA A 12 -13.51 -1.51 20.95
N LEU A 13 -12.68 -0.49 20.82
CA LEU A 13 -11.23 -0.60 20.69
C LEU A 13 -10.55 0.17 21.81
N LEU A 14 -9.44 -0.38 22.30
CA LEU A 14 -8.58 0.24 23.31
C LEU A 14 -7.14 0.16 22.83
N HIS A 15 -6.48 1.31 22.76
CA HIS A 15 -5.09 1.41 22.37
C HIS A 15 -4.33 2.26 23.39
N LYS A 16 -3.35 1.66 24.06
CA LYS A 16 -2.41 2.41 24.91
C LYS A 16 -1.51 3.26 24.03
N GLN A 17 -1.35 4.53 24.38
CA GLN A 17 -0.44 5.48 23.75
C GLN A 17 0.72 5.81 24.73
N PRO A 18 1.79 6.48 24.27
CA PRO A 18 2.80 7.07 25.15
C PRO A 18 2.20 8.02 26.19
N ASP A 19 3.02 8.39 27.18
CA ASP A 19 2.71 9.46 28.14
C ASP A 19 1.43 9.24 28.98
N GLY A 20 1.06 7.98 29.18
CA GLY A 20 -0.12 7.61 29.98
C GLY A 20 -1.45 7.83 29.27
N VAL A 21 -1.44 8.14 27.97
CA VAL A 21 -2.65 8.38 27.18
C VAL A 21 -3.27 7.07 26.71
N TRP A 22 -4.59 7.02 26.64
CA TRP A 22 -5.35 5.90 26.09
C TRP A 22 -6.30 6.39 25.01
N ARG A 23 -6.25 5.77 23.84
CA ARG A 23 -7.25 5.96 22.78
C ARG A 23 -8.33 4.90 22.91
N ILE A 24 -9.56 5.34 23.07
CA ILE A 24 -10.75 4.47 23.18
C ILE A 24 -11.70 4.83 22.06
N ASP A 25 -11.99 3.87 21.18
CA ASP A 25 -12.99 4.02 20.13
C ASP A 25 -14.22 3.20 20.52
N LEU A 26 -15.36 3.87 20.69
CA LEU A 26 -16.66 3.24 20.93
C LEU A 26 -17.51 3.42 19.67
N GLN A 27 -18.03 2.32 19.14
CA GLN A 27 -19.04 2.42 18.10
C GLN A 27 -20.29 3.10 18.69
N LEU A 28 -20.92 3.97 17.90
CA LEU A 28 -22.18 4.62 18.21
C LEU A 28 -23.25 4.23 17.18
N GLY A 29 -24.51 4.57 17.46
CA GLY A 29 -25.63 4.36 16.52
C GLY A 29 -25.59 5.30 15.31
N TRP A 30 -26.45 5.04 14.32
CA TRP A 30 -26.53 5.83 13.08
C TRP A 30 -27.20 7.20 13.29
N ASP A 31 -28.20 7.28 14.16
CA ASP A 31 -29.04 8.47 14.35
C ASP A 31 -28.66 9.27 15.61
N ILE A 32 -27.35 9.45 15.83
CA ILE A 32 -26.84 10.21 16.97
C ILE A 32 -26.75 11.70 16.68
N ASP A 33 -26.98 12.51 17.71
CA ASP A 33 -26.58 13.91 17.72
C ASP A 33 -25.10 14.01 18.07
N LYS A 34 -24.26 14.28 17.07
CA LYS A 34 -22.80 14.32 17.24
C LYS A 34 -22.34 15.36 18.26
N GLU A 35 -23.00 16.52 18.35
CA GLU A 35 -22.56 17.57 19.26
C GLU A 35 -22.95 17.27 20.69
N LYS A 36 -24.10 16.64 20.89
CA LYS A 36 -24.50 16.09 22.19
C LYS A 36 -23.58 14.95 22.62
N GLU A 37 -23.31 14.00 21.73
CA GLU A 37 -22.54 12.79 22.07
C GLU A 37 -21.07 13.07 22.42
N LYS A 38 -20.51 14.21 21.98
CA LYS A 38 -19.16 14.65 22.35
C LYS A 38 -19.07 15.23 23.76
N GLN A 39 -20.20 15.62 24.37
CA GLN A 39 -20.17 16.29 25.65
C GLN A 39 -19.66 15.35 26.76
N PRO A 40 -18.84 15.84 27.70
CA PRO A 40 -18.27 15.01 28.77
C PRO A 40 -19.30 14.18 29.53
N GLU A 41 -20.49 14.71 29.78
CA GLU A 41 -21.60 14.02 30.46
C GLU A 41 -22.11 12.78 29.73
N ASN A 42 -21.91 12.67 28.40
CA ASN A 42 -22.26 11.50 27.61
C ASN A 42 -21.08 10.55 27.39
N VAL A 43 -19.85 11.09 27.38
CA VAL A 43 -18.62 10.31 27.16
C VAL A 43 -18.14 9.63 28.45
N ILE A 44 -18.06 10.37 29.56
CA ILE A 44 -17.53 9.88 30.84
C ILE A 44 -18.26 8.63 31.33
N PRO A 45 -19.61 8.55 31.32
CA PRO A 45 -20.30 7.33 31.76
C PRO A 45 -19.93 6.09 30.95
N ARG A 46 -19.73 6.23 29.63
CA ARG A 46 -19.31 5.11 28.77
C ARG A 46 -17.89 4.66 29.08
N LEU A 47 -16.98 5.61 29.30
CA LEU A 47 -15.61 5.31 29.71
C LEU A 47 -15.57 4.63 31.08
N LYS A 48 -16.35 5.11 32.05
CA LYS A 48 -16.48 4.49 33.38
C LYS A 48 -17.08 3.09 33.31
N ALA A 49 -18.05 2.85 32.43
CA ALA A 49 -18.60 1.50 32.22
C ALA A 49 -17.54 0.51 31.70
N MET A 50 -16.57 1.00 30.92
CA MET A 50 -15.48 0.21 30.37
C MET A 50 -14.28 0.05 31.33
N LEU A 51 -13.86 1.14 31.99
CA LEU A 51 -12.65 1.19 32.81
C LEU A 51 -12.91 0.86 34.29
N GLY A 52 -14.15 1.03 34.75
CA GLY A 52 -14.55 0.92 36.15
C GLY A 52 -14.86 2.28 36.79
N PRO A 53 -15.73 2.33 37.80
CA PRO A 53 -16.20 3.57 38.43
C PRO A 53 -15.07 4.34 39.12
N ASP A 54 -14.06 3.66 39.64
CA ASP A 54 -13.00 4.24 40.48
C ASP A 54 -11.79 4.77 39.68
N VAL A 55 -11.71 4.48 38.37
CA VAL A 55 -10.58 4.90 37.54
C VAL A 55 -10.62 6.41 37.28
N THR A 56 -9.58 7.13 37.69
CA THR A 56 -9.42 8.57 37.38
C THR A 56 -8.82 8.75 35.99
N PHE A 57 -9.36 9.70 35.23
CA PHE A 57 -8.86 10.07 33.90
C PHE A 57 -9.27 11.49 33.55
N GLU A 58 -8.56 12.08 32.60
CA GLU A 58 -8.89 13.36 31.98
C GLU A 58 -9.18 13.13 30.50
N LEU A 59 -10.11 13.91 29.94
CA LEU A 59 -10.42 13.85 28.51
C LEU A 59 -9.45 14.74 27.74
N GLU A 60 -8.45 14.13 27.12
CA GLU A 60 -7.49 14.84 26.27
C GLU A 60 -8.15 15.35 24.97
N TRP A 61 -8.88 14.47 24.29
CA TRP A 61 -9.57 14.80 23.04
C TRP A 61 -10.76 13.87 22.81
N VAL A 62 -11.86 14.45 22.33
CA VAL A 62 -13.08 13.73 21.97
C VAL A 62 -13.49 14.12 20.55
N SER A 63 -13.71 13.13 19.70
CA SER A 63 -14.25 13.35 18.37
C SER A 63 -15.21 12.23 17.98
N ILE A 64 -16.10 12.55 17.04
CA ILE A 64 -17.02 11.60 16.43
C ILE A 64 -16.80 11.66 14.93
N TYR A 65 -16.59 10.48 14.35
CA TYR A 65 -16.27 10.32 12.94
C TYR A 65 -17.16 9.22 12.35
N THR A 66 -17.47 9.37 11.06
CA THR A 66 -18.29 8.41 10.33
C THR A 66 -17.43 7.77 9.26
N PHE A 67 -17.42 6.44 9.23
CA PHE A 67 -16.65 5.70 8.24
C PHE A 67 -17.28 5.79 6.86
N GLN A 68 -16.46 6.13 5.88
CA GLN A 68 -16.83 6.10 4.48
C GLN A 68 -15.76 5.35 3.70
N CYS A 69 -16.21 4.51 2.77
CA CYS A 69 -15.36 3.86 1.78
C CYS A 69 -15.82 4.36 0.41
N ARG A 70 -15.08 5.31 -0.16
CA ARG A 70 -15.41 5.95 -1.43
C ARG A 70 -14.17 6.52 -2.08
N ARG A 71 -14.21 6.73 -3.39
CA ARG A 71 -13.18 7.44 -4.13
C ARG A 71 -13.79 8.29 -5.23
N MET A 72 -13.03 9.24 -5.73
CA MET A 72 -13.36 9.94 -6.96
C MET A 72 -13.37 8.96 -8.15
N GLU A 73 -14.17 9.27 -9.16
CA GLU A 73 -14.15 8.51 -10.42
C GLU A 73 -12.80 8.65 -11.12
N LYS A 74 -12.23 9.87 -11.09
CA LYS A 74 -10.90 10.22 -11.62
C LYS A 74 -10.11 10.98 -10.56
N PHE A 75 -8.84 10.68 -10.42
CA PHE A 75 -7.88 11.40 -9.57
C PHE A 75 -7.23 12.56 -10.34
N ARG A 76 -7.29 12.53 -11.67
CA ARG A 76 -6.81 13.62 -12.54
C ARG A 76 -7.95 14.31 -13.27
N HIS A 77 -7.98 15.63 -13.17
CA HIS A 77 -8.85 16.53 -13.93
C HIS A 77 -7.99 17.61 -14.63
N GLY A 78 -7.45 17.27 -15.80
CA GLY A 78 -6.54 18.14 -16.54
C GLY A 78 -5.25 18.40 -15.78
N ARG A 79 -5.07 19.63 -15.28
CA ARG A 79 -3.93 20.06 -14.45
C ARG A 79 -4.21 20.02 -12.94
N VAL A 80 -5.39 19.57 -12.54
CA VAL A 80 -5.75 19.38 -11.13
C VAL A 80 -5.64 17.89 -10.80
N LEU A 81 -4.89 17.55 -9.75
CA LEU A 81 -4.66 16.18 -9.30
C LEU A 81 -5.02 16.05 -7.82
N PHE A 82 -5.63 14.93 -7.45
CA PHE A 82 -6.10 14.65 -6.10
C PHE A 82 -5.37 13.42 -5.55
N ALA A 83 -4.88 13.51 -4.31
CA ALA A 83 -4.17 12.43 -3.62
C ALA A 83 -4.65 12.28 -2.16
N GLY A 84 -4.49 11.08 -1.59
CA GLY A 84 -4.91 10.76 -0.22
C GLY A 84 -6.41 10.98 -0.01
N ASP A 85 -6.78 11.49 1.17
CA ASP A 85 -8.18 11.69 1.58
C ASP A 85 -8.99 12.62 0.65
N SER A 86 -8.32 13.45 -0.16
CA SER A 86 -8.98 14.27 -1.18
C SER A 86 -9.46 13.45 -2.39
N ALA A 87 -8.86 12.28 -2.64
CA ALA A 87 -9.15 11.39 -3.76
C ALA A 87 -9.93 10.15 -3.33
N HIS A 88 -9.63 9.59 -2.15
CA HIS A 88 -10.26 8.38 -1.65
C HIS A 88 -10.30 8.36 -0.13
N GLN A 89 -11.35 7.76 0.41
CA GLN A 89 -11.56 7.56 1.84
C GLN A 89 -11.79 6.09 2.08
N VAL A 90 -11.16 5.56 3.12
CA VAL A 90 -11.30 4.18 3.56
C VAL A 90 -11.59 4.16 5.06
N SER A 91 -12.19 3.07 5.53
CA SER A 91 -12.29 2.83 6.96
C SER A 91 -10.87 2.70 7.56
N PRO A 92 -10.64 3.20 8.80
CA PRO A 92 -9.32 3.22 9.43
C PRO A 92 -8.78 1.82 9.74
N PHE A 93 -9.62 0.79 9.67
CA PHE A 93 -9.22 -0.57 9.90
C PHE A 93 -8.20 -1.03 8.84
N GLY A 94 -7.04 -1.47 9.31
CA GLY A 94 -5.92 -1.89 8.46
C GLY A 94 -4.92 -0.78 8.09
N ALA A 95 -5.06 0.43 8.66
CA ALA A 95 -4.15 1.56 8.48
C ALA A 95 -3.93 1.94 7.00
N ARG A 96 -4.97 1.88 6.17
CA ARG A 96 -4.84 2.03 4.71
C ARG A 96 -4.86 3.47 4.22
N GLY A 97 -5.64 4.37 4.84
CA GLY A 97 -5.84 5.75 4.36
C GLY A 97 -4.53 6.53 4.22
N ALA A 98 -3.86 6.78 5.35
CA ALA A 98 -2.60 7.54 5.36
C ALA A 98 -1.49 6.88 4.51
N ASN A 99 -1.33 5.55 4.59
CA ASN A 99 -0.34 4.83 3.80
C ASN A 99 -0.62 4.93 2.29
N SER A 100 -1.89 4.87 1.88
CA SER A 100 -2.28 5.03 0.48
C SER A 100 -2.04 6.45 -0.03
N GLY A 101 -2.28 7.47 0.79
CA GLY A 101 -1.96 8.86 0.43
C GLY A 101 -0.46 9.09 0.21
N LEU A 102 0.40 8.44 1.01
CA LEU A 102 1.85 8.45 0.78
C LEU A 102 2.20 7.76 -0.54
N GLN A 103 1.62 6.59 -0.81
CA GLN A 103 1.82 5.87 -2.08
C GLN A 103 1.32 6.64 -3.30
N ASP A 104 0.21 7.38 -3.18
CA ASP A 104 -0.28 8.26 -4.25
C ASP A 104 0.77 9.31 -4.59
N THR A 105 1.35 9.93 -3.56
CA THR A 105 2.35 10.98 -3.71
C THR A 105 3.64 10.42 -4.31
N ASP A 106 4.10 9.26 -3.82
CA ASP A 106 5.30 8.60 -4.34
C ASP A 106 5.16 8.22 -5.82
N ASN A 107 3.99 7.70 -6.22
CA ASN A 107 3.67 7.41 -7.62
C ASN A 107 3.57 8.68 -8.50
N LEU A 108 3.00 9.77 -7.96
CA LEU A 108 2.73 10.99 -8.70
C LEU A 108 3.98 11.86 -8.94
N ILE A 109 4.78 12.09 -7.90
CA ILE A 109 5.75 13.19 -7.89
C ILE A 109 6.85 13.01 -8.93
N TRP A 110 7.33 11.78 -9.17
CA TRP A 110 8.34 11.56 -10.20
C TRP A 110 7.78 11.80 -11.61
N LYS A 111 6.53 11.40 -11.87
CA LYS A 111 5.83 11.63 -13.15
C LYS A 111 5.65 13.12 -13.39
N LEU A 112 5.13 13.82 -12.38
CA LEU A 112 4.91 15.26 -12.42
C LEU A 112 6.21 16.03 -12.67
N LYS A 113 7.30 15.66 -11.97
CA LYS A 113 8.63 16.23 -12.18
C LYS A 113 9.09 16.09 -13.63
N LEU A 114 8.95 14.91 -14.24
CA LEU A 114 9.35 14.68 -15.63
C LEU A 114 8.53 15.50 -16.62
N VAL A 115 7.21 15.60 -16.41
CA VAL A 115 6.33 16.42 -17.25
C VAL A 115 6.67 17.90 -17.13
N MET A 116 6.85 18.41 -15.90
CA MET A 116 7.24 19.81 -15.66
C MET A 116 8.60 20.16 -16.27
N ALA A 117 9.53 19.20 -16.31
CA ALA A 117 10.84 19.37 -16.94
C ALA A 117 10.81 19.25 -18.48
N GLY A 118 9.65 18.98 -19.09
CA GLY A 118 9.54 18.72 -20.53
C GLY A 118 10.19 17.43 -20.98
N LEU A 119 10.50 16.51 -20.05
CA LEU A 119 11.13 15.23 -20.35
C LEU A 119 10.08 14.15 -20.65
N ALA A 120 8.87 14.23 -20.12
CA ALA A 120 7.80 13.27 -20.41
C ALA A 120 6.54 13.99 -20.94
N PRO A 121 5.72 13.32 -21.78
CA PRO A 121 4.45 13.87 -22.23
C PRO A 121 3.44 13.97 -21.08
N GLU A 122 2.46 14.88 -21.19
CA GLU A 122 1.40 15.02 -20.19
C GLU A 122 0.57 13.73 -20.00
N SER A 123 0.54 12.83 -20.98
CA SER A 123 -0.12 11.53 -20.88
C SER A 123 0.51 10.61 -19.84
N LEU A 124 1.77 10.83 -19.44
CA LEU A 124 2.38 10.08 -18.33
C LEU A 124 1.56 10.24 -17.04
N LEU A 125 0.94 11.39 -16.81
CA LEU A 125 0.08 11.63 -15.64
C LEU A 125 -1.27 10.89 -15.72
N ASP A 126 -1.67 10.36 -16.87
CA ASP A 126 -2.86 9.49 -16.96
C ASP A 126 -2.57 8.11 -16.32
N SER A 127 -1.31 7.68 -16.33
CA SER A 127 -0.92 6.46 -15.61
C SER A 127 -1.06 6.60 -14.09
N TYR A 128 -0.93 7.82 -13.54
CA TYR A 128 -1.17 8.06 -12.10
C TYR A 128 -2.64 7.80 -11.74
N ASP A 129 -3.55 8.30 -12.57
CA ASP A 129 -4.98 8.09 -12.42
C ASP A 129 -5.31 6.58 -12.41
N ILE A 130 -4.86 5.86 -13.44
CA ILE A 130 -5.11 4.42 -13.59
C ILE A 130 -4.52 3.61 -12.43
N GLU A 131 -3.23 3.81 -12.14
CA GLU A 131 -2.51 3.02 -11.13
C GLU A 131 -3.04 3.27 -9.72
N ARG A 132 -3.37 4.52 -9.37
CA ARG A 132 -3.80 4.87 -8.02
C ARG A 132 -5.28 4.70 -7.78
N ILE A 133 -6.12 4.74 -8.82
CA ILE A 133 -7.50 4.24 -8.75
C ILE A 133 -7.51 2.75 -8.45
N HIS A 134 -6.67 1.96 -9.14
CA HIS A 134 -6.55 0.54 -8.87
C HIS A 134 -6.17 0.28 -7.41
N GLY A 135 -5.17 1.00 -6.89
CA GLY A 135 -4.77 0.88 -5.49
C GLY A 135 -5.86 1.33 -4.49
N ALA A 136 -6.64 2.34 -4.82
CA ALA A 136 -7.77 2.78 -4.01
C ALA A 136 -8.90 1.72 -4.00
N ASP A 137 -9.22 1.11 -5.14
CA ASP A 137 -10.23 0.06 -5.25
C ASP A 137 -9.84 -1.18 -4.44
N GLU A 138 -8.57 -1.60 -4.50
CA GLU A 138 -8.06 -2.70 -3.67
C GLU A 138 -8.19 -2.38 -2.17
N ASN A 139 -7.82 -1.16 -1.76
CA ASN A 139 -7.89 -0.76 -0.36
C ASN A 139 -9.34 -0.61 0.14
N ILE A 140 -10.25 -0.09 -0.68
CA ILE A 140 -11.69 0.00 -0.37
C ILE A 140 -12.28 -1.40 -0.20
N LEU A 141 -11.97 -2.34 -1.10
CA LEU A 141 -12.45 -3.72 -1.01
C LEU A 141 -12.00 -4.38 0.30
N ASN A 142 -10.71 -4.28 0.62
CA ASN A 142 -10.15 -4.90 1.81
C ASN A 142 -10.63 -4.22 3.10
N SER A 143 -10.73 -2.89 3.11
CA SER A 143 -11.23 -2.11 4.25
C SER A 143 -12.72 -2.37 4.50
N SER A 144 -13.52 -2.53 3.45
CA SER A 144 -14.94 -2.87 3.54
C SER A 144 -15.13 -4.26 4.17
N ARG A 145 -14.36 -5.26 3.73
CA ARG A 145 -14.38 -6.62 4.33
C ARG A 145 -13.99 -6.61 5.81
N SER A 146 -12.97 -5.83 6.19
CA SER A 146 -12.57 -5.67 7.60
C SER A 146 -13.70 -5.03 8.42
N THR A 147 -14.32 -3.99 7.88
CA THR A 147 -15.43 -3.29 8.54
C THR A 147 -16.64 -4.22 8.72
N ASP A 148 -17.02 -4.98 7.69
CA ASP A 148 -18.14 -5.92 7.77
C ASP A 148 -17.88 -7.08 8.75
N PHE A 149 -16.62 -7.50 8.91
CA PHE A 149 -16.23 -8.49 9.92
C PHE A 149 -16.31 -7.91 11.34
N ILE A 150 -15.80 -6.69 11.56
CA ILE A 150 -15.80 -6.05 12.88
C ILE A 150 -17.23 -5.68 13.31
N THR A 151 -18.00 -5.14 12.37
CA THR A 151 -19.34 -4.60 12.57
C THR A 151 -20.34 -5.31 11.65
N PRO A 152 -20.74 -6.56 11.97
CA PRO A 152 -21.62 -7.34 11.13
C PRO A 152 -22.99 -6.67 10.99
N LYS A 153 -23.45 -6.53 9.74
CA LYS A 153 -24.70 -5.83 9.38
C LYS A 153 -25.91 -6.76 9.26
N SER A 154 -25.71 -8.07 9.40
CA SER A 154 -26.76 -9.09 9.29
C SER A 154 -26.50 -10.24 10.26
N GLU A 155 -27.55 -11.00 10.58
CA GLU A 155 -27.44 -12.20 11.41
C GLU A 155 -26.47 -13.22 10.80
N MET A 156 -26.50 -13.40 9.48
CA MET A 156 -25.57 -14.31 8.79
C MET A 156 -24.11 -13.83 8.87
N SER A 157 -23.86 -12.53 8.75
CA SER A 157 -22.51 -11.96 8.93
C SER A 157 -22.02 -12.15 10.36
N ARG A 158 -22.91 -12.07 11.36
CA ARG A 158 -22.59 -12.32 12.76
C ARG A 158 -22.23 -13.79 12.99
N ILE A 159 -23.05 -14.73 12.52
CA ILE A 159 -22.79 -16.17 12.61
C ILE A 159 -21.45 -16.52 11.95
N PHE A 160 -21.19 -15.98 10.76
CA PHE A 160 -19.91 -16.17 10.06
C PHE A 160 -18.73 -15.67 10.89
N ARG A 161 -18.80 -14.43 11.40
CA ARG A 161 -17.75 -13.85 12.25
C ARG A 161 -17.49 -14.71 13.49
N ASP A 162 -18.54 -15.07 14.21
CA ASP A 162 -18.44 -15.83 15.47
C ASP A 162 -17.81 -17.20 15.20
N ALA A 163 -18.23 -17.91 14.13
CA ALA A 163 -17.62 -19.16 13.71
C ALA A 163 -16.14 -19.01 13.31
N VAL A 164 -15.77 -17.93 12.62
CA VAL A 164 -14.37 -17.65 12.27
C VAL A 164 -13.53 -17.41 13.53
N LEU A 165 -14.04 -16.64 14.50
CA LEU A 165 -13.34 -16.38 15.76
C LEU A 165 -13.11 -17.68 16.53
N ASP A 166 -14.15 -18.51 16.69
CA ASP A 166 -14.08 -19.81 17.38
C ASP A 166 -13.07 -20.75 16.69
N LEU A 167 -13.15 -20.88 15.36
CA LEU A 167 -12.24 -21.75 14.60
C LEU A 167 -10.80 -21.23 14.61
N SER A 168 -10.59 -19.91 14.65
CA SER A 168 -9.25 -19.31 14.56
C SER A 168 -8.34 -19.63 15.75
N GLU A 169 -8.94 -19.97 16.90
CA GLU A 169 -8.24 -20.40 18.10
C GLU A 169 -7.41 -21.66 17.81
N GLN A 170 -8.03 -22.66 17.17
CA GLN A 170 -7.45 -23.99 17.00
C GLN A 170 -7.00 -24.28 15.57
N HIS A 171 -7.52 -23.58 14.56
CA HIS A 171 -7.30 -23.89 13.15
C HIS A 171 -6.63 -22.74 12.38
N ALA A 172 -5.43 -23.02 11.86
CA ALA A 172 -4.64 -22.03 11.14
C ALA A 172 -5.33 -21.45 9.89
N PHE A 173 -6.19 -22.23 9.21
CA PHE A 173 -6.89 -21.76 8.00
C PHE A 173 -7.91 -20.65 8.27
N ALA A 174 -8.43 -20.55 9.50
CA ALA A 174 -9.43 -19.54 9.85
C ALA A 174 -8.81 -18.20 10.26
N ARG A 175 -7.54 -18.19 10.69
CA ARG A 175 -6.84 -16.96 11.13
C ARG A 175 -6.75 -15.89 10.03
N PRO A 176 -6.48 -16.22 8.75
CA PRO A 176 -6.53 -15.25 7.67
C PRO A 176 -7.91 -14.68 7.37
N LEU A 177 -9.00 -15.25 7.91
CA LEU A 177 -10.36 -14.74 7.72
C LEU A 177 -10.72 -13.67 8.75
N VAL A 178 -10.05 -13.65 9.91
CA VAL A 178 -10.23 -12.61 10.95
C VAL A 178 -9.76 -11.24 10.45
N ASN A 179 -8.72 -11.25 9.62
CA ASN A 179 -8.17 -10.04 9.02
C ASN A 179 -8.23 -10.19 7.51
N SER A 180 -9.08 -9.41 6.84
CA SER A 180 -9.33 -9.50 5.40
C SER A 180 -8.16 -9.03 4.50
N GLY A 181 -6.93 -9.19 4.97
CA GLY A 181 -5.66 -8.86 4.31
C GLY A 181 -4.56 -8.52 5.32
N ARG A 182 -3.30 -8.49 4.87
CA ARG A 182 -2.21 -7.83 5.63
C ARG A 182 -2.52 -6.33 5.77
N LEU A 183 -1.83 -5.66 6.72
CA LEU A 183 -1.70 -4.19 6.74
C LEU A 183 -1.41 -3.65 5.33
N SER A 184 -1.80 -2.39 5.06
CA SER A 184 -1.62 -1.73 3.76
C SER A 184 -0.34 -2.19 3.03
N VAL A 185 -0.50 -2.93 1.94
CA VAL A 185 0.60 -3.37 1.07
C VAL A 185 0.64 -2.46 -0.16
N PRO A 186 1.81 -2.22 -0.78
CA PRO A 186 1.84 -1.57 -2.08
C PRO A 186 1.18 -2.47 -3.13
N CYS A 187 0.41 -1.85 -4.02
CA CYS A 187 -0.34 -2.57 -5.04
C CYS A 187 0.56 -2.97 -6.21
N THR A 188 0.26 -4.11 -6.83
CA THR A 188 0.88 -4.47 -8.11
C THR A 188 0.05 -3.85 -9.24
N TYR A 189 0.65 -3.00 -10.06
CA TYR A 189 0.00 -2.37 -11.21
C TYR A 189 -0.04 -3.30 -12.43
N ASP A 190 -0.77 -4.41 -12.30
CA ASP A 190 -0.97 -5.36 -13.39
C ASP A 190 -1.65 -4.67 -14.58
N GLY A 191 -1.09 -4.88 -15.78
CA GLY A 191 -1.60 -4.27 -17.01
C GLY A 191 -1.40 -2.76 -17.12
N SER A 192 -0.57 -2.13 -16.27
CA SER A 192 -0.20 -0.72 -16.44
C SER A 192 0.42 -0.49 -17.82
N VAL A 193 0.04 0.62 -18.46
CA VAL A 193 0.63 1.09 -19.72
C VAL A 193 2.12 1.41 -19.61
N LEU A 194 2.66 1.49 -18.38
CA LEU A 194 4.08 1.70 -18.12
C LEU A 194 4.87 0.38 -18.00
N ASN A 195 4.20 -0.77 -18.03
CA ASN A 195 4.85 -2.07 -17.97
C ASN A 195 5.43 -2.42 -19.36
N GLY A 196 6.71 -2.79 -19.37
CA GLY A 196 7.41 -3.31 -20.53
C GLY A 196 7.48 -4.84 -20.52
N PRO A 197 8.47 -5.43 -21.25
CA PRO A 197 8.65 -6.87 -21.34
C PRO A 197 8.75 -7.57 -19.99
N ASP A 198 8.16 -8.77 -19.92
CA ASP A 198 8.26 -9.71 -18.80
C ASP A 198 9.06 -10.94 -19.24
N CYS A 199 9.83 -11.50 -18.30
CA CYS A 199 10.42 -12.82 -18.43
C CYS A 199 9.86 -13.72 -17.32
N ALA A 200 9.01 -14.67 -17.74
CA ALA A 200 8.29 -15.57 -16.84
C ALA A 200 9.19 -16.56 -16.07
N ALA A 201 10.47 -16.68 -16.46
CA ALA A 201 11.44 -17.50 -15.74
C ALA A 201 11.82 -16.91 -14.37
N MET A 202 11.58 -15.60 -14.14
CA MET A 202 11.83 -14.96 -12.85
C MET A 202 10.60 -15.02 -11.92
N PRO A 203 10.79 -14.94 -10.59
CA PRO A 203 9.71 -15.05 -9.61
C PRO A 203 8.52 -14.12 -9.89
N ALA A 204 7.29 -14.63 -9.82
CA ALA A 204 6.07 -13.85 -10.11
C ALA A 204 5.88 -12.62 -9.21
N ARG A 205 6.50 -12.60 -8.03
CA ARG A 205 6.48 -11.49 -7.08
C ARG A 205 7.20 -10.23 -7.58
N THR A 206 8.10 -10.35 -8.56
CA THR A 206 8.83 -9.24 -9.18
C THR A 206 8.46 -9.05 -10.66
N ARG A 207 7.29 -9.53 -11.10
CA ARG A 207 6.80 -9.25 -12.45
C ARG A 207 6.61 -7.74 -12.67
N PRO A 208 6.59 -7.25 -13.94
CA PRO A 208 6.27 -5.86 -14.24
C PRO A 208 4.99 -5.38 -13.56
N GLY A 209 5.03 -4.18 -13.02
CA GLY A 209 3.99 -3.58 -12.20
C GLY A 209 4.11 -3.87 -10.70
N SER A 210 4.91 -4.85 -10.27
CA SER A 210 5.05 -5.18 -8.85
C SER A 210 5.97 -4.19 -8.11
N PRO A 211 5.70 -3.90 -6.83
CA PRO A 211 6.66 -3.22 -5.97
C PRO A 211 7.89 -4.12 -5.74
N ALA A 212 9.09 -3.53 -5.70
CA ALA A 212 10.30 -4.29 -5.43
C ALA A 212 10.27 -4.87 -4.00
N PRO A 213 10.44 -6.20 -3.82
CA PRO A 213 10.66 -6.75 -2.49
C PRO A 213 12.06 -6.36 -2.01
N ASP A 214 12.21 -5.96 -0.75
CA ASP A 214 13.54 -5.65 -0.24
C ASP A 214 14.46 -6.88 -0.25
N ALA A 215 15.78 -6.71 -0.14
CA ALA A 215 16.75 -7.78 0.04
C ALA A 215 18.00 -7.24 0.75
N PRO A 216 18.60 -8.00 1.68
CA PRO A 216 19.87 -7.60 2.29
C PRO A 216 20.94 -7.51 1.20
N MET A 217 21.77 -6.47 1.23
CA MET A 217 22.91 -6.34 0.34
C MET A 217 24.05 -7.22 0.84
N SER A 218 24.80 -7.87 -0.06
CA SER A 218 25.97 -8.70 0.31
C SER A 218 27.24 -7.87 0.54
N ASP A 219 27.13 -6.55 0.61
CA ASP A 219 28.25 -5.66 0.86
C ASP A 219 28.51 -5.49 2.37
N ALA A 220 29.65 -4.88 2.72
CA ALA A 220 30.01 -4.64 4.11
C ALA A 220 29.17 -3.55 4.81
N SER A 221 28.19 -2.95 4.11
CA SER A 221 27.46 -1.79 4.61
C SER A 221 26.25 -2.13 5.48
N ASN A 222 25.86 -3.42 5.54
CA ASN A 222 24.59 -3.87 6.14
C ASN A 222 23.36 -3.12 5.60
N GLU A 223 23.45 -2.61 4.38
CA GLU A 223 22.35 -1.91 3.73
C GLU A 223 21.35 -2.90 3.09
N TRP A 224 20.21 -2.34 2.72
CA TRP A 224 19.10 -3.05 2.09
C TRP A 224 18.85 -2.49 0.69
N LEU A 225 18.41 -3.35 -0.21
CA LEU A 225 18.21 -3.05 -1.63
C LEU A 225 17.32 -1.82 -1.85
N LEU A 226 16.21 -1.70 -1.12
CA LEU A 226 15.31 -0.55 -1.29
C LEU A 226 15.99 0.78 -0.97
N GLY A 227 16.98 0.82 -0.08
CA GLY A 227 17.76 2.03 0.20
C GLY A 227 18.65 2.47 -0.96
N LYS A 228 18.98 1.56 -1.88
CA LYS A 228 19.73 1.83 -3.13
C LYS A 228 18.81 2.09 -4.33
N LEU A 229 17.51 1.81 -4.20
CA LEU A 229 16.52 2.00 -5.25
C LEU A 229 15.73 3.30 -5.03
N GLY A 230 15.30 3.94 -6.13
CA GLY A 230 14.49 5.15 -6.11
C GLY A 230 15.22 6.38 -6.65
N ASN A 231 14.60 7.56 -6.49
CA ASN A 231 15.05 8.88 -6.96
C ASN A 231 15.29 9.04 -8.48
N GLY A 232 15.22 7.94 -9.23
CA GLY A 232 15.43 7.86 -10.67
C GLY A 232 15.22 6.43 -11.15
N PHE A 233 15.35 6.23 -12.46
CA PHE A 233 15.31 4.90 -13.05
C PHE A 233 16.58 4.13 -12.71
N GLN A 234 16.47 2.83 -12.46
CA GLN A 234 17.61 1.96 -12.18
C GLN A 234 17.56 0.72 -13.07
N ILE A 235 18.73 0.28 -13.52
CA ILE A 235 18.96 -1.02 -14.15
C ILE A 235 19.55 -1.92 -13.07
N LEU A 236 18.71 -2.75 -12.46
CA LEU A 236 19.15 -3.76 -11.51
C LEU A 236 19.70 -4.94 -12.29
N ALA A 237 21.02 -5.11 -12.29
CA ALA A 237 21.70 -6.16 -13.04
C ALA A 237 22.22 -7.22 -12.06
N ILE A 238 21.60 -8.41 -12.06
CA ILE A 238 21.94 -9.51 -11.17
C ILE A 238 22.71 -10.55 -11.97
N ASP A 239 23.99 -10.73 -11.64
CA ASP A 239 24.89 -11.69 -12.30
C ASP A 239 25.02 -11.51 -13.84
N ILE A 240 24.63 -10.34 -14.38
CA ILE A 240 24.75 -9.96 -15.79
C ILE A 240 25.49 -8.62 -15.90
N GLU A 241 26.48 -8.54 -16.80
CA GLU A 241 27.17 -7.29 -17.09
C GLU A 241 26.31 -6.38 -17.98
N THR A 242 26.20 -5.11 -17.62
CA THR A 242 25.45 -4.08 -18.36
C THR A 242 26.22 -2.75 -18.37
N PRO A 243 25.94 -1.82 -19.29
CA PRO A 243 26.51 -0.47 -19.25
C PRO A 243 26.20 0.24 -17.92
N GLN A 244 27.06 1.19 -17.51
CA GLN A 244 26.87 1.95 -16.25
C GLN A 244 25.57 2.77 -16.23
N SER A 245 25.10 3.21 -17.39
CA SER A 245 23.81 3.87 -17.53
C SER A 245 23.30 3.76 -18.97
N VAL A 246 21.98 3.86 -19.12
CA VAL A 246 21.31 4.04 -20.41
C VAL A 246 20.44 5.28 -20.33
N CYS A 247 20.62 6.21 -21.27
CA CYS A 247 19.86 7.45 -21.33
C CYS A 247 18.99 7.53 -22.58
N VAL A 248 17.71 7.90 -22.39
CA VAL A 248 16.73 8.12 -23.45
C VAL A 248 15.95 9.40 -23.17
N GLY A 249 16.00 10.36 -24.09
CA GLY A 249 15.29 11.64 -23.98
C GLY A 249 15.61 12.41 -22.69
N GLY A 250 16.88 12.46 -22.28
CA GLY A 250 17.29 13.16 -21.05
C GLY A 250 16.95 12.45 -19.73
N ILE A 251 16.45 11.21 -19.79
CA ILE A 251 16.21 10.36 -18.62
C ILE A 251 17.26 9.25 -18.64
N CYS A 252 17.99 9.08 -17.55
CA CYS A 252 19.02 8.05 -17.42
C CYS A 252 18.61 7.00 -16.39
N ALA A 253 18.71 5.73 -16.78
CA ALA A 253 18.63 4.60 -15.88
C ALA A 253 20.05 4.17 -15.49
N ASN A 254 20.39 4.22 -14.21
CA ASN A 254 21.74 3.91 -13.72
C ASN A 254 21.84 2.44 -13.31
N ARG A 255 23.01 1.83 -13.51
CA ARG A 255 23.24 0.43 -13.15
C ARG A 255 23.42 0.26 -11.65
N LEU A 256 22.65 -0.65 -11.07
CA LEU A 256 22.90 -1.27 -9.77
C LEU A 256 23.30 -2.74 -10.00
N ALA A 257 24.60 -3.01 -9.96
CA ALA A 257 25.14 -4.35 -10.16
C ALA A 257 25.08 -5.15 -8.86
N LEU A 258 24.48 -6.33 -8.91
CA LEU A 258 24.33 -7.27 -7.79
C LEU A 258 24.79 -8.67 -8.17
N SER A 259 25.08 -9.48 -7.16
CA SER A 259 25.37 -10.90 -7.29
C SER A 259 24.44 -11.70 -6.39
N ALA A 260 23.82 -12.74 -6.93
CA ALA A 260 22.99 -13.66 -6.18
C ALA A 260 23.76 -14.92 -5.72
N LYS A 261 25.09 -14.99 -5.96
CA LYS A 261 25.92 -16.15 -5.61
C LYS A 261 25.96 -16.41 -4.10
N ASP A 262 26.19 -15.35 -3.32
CA ASP A 262 26.28 -15.40 -1.85
C ASP A 262 25.07 -14.71 -1.18
N ASN A 263 23.96 -14.59 -1.92
CA ASN A 263 22.77 -13.89 -1.45
C ASN A 263 21.51 -14.72 -1.71
N PRO A 264 21.18 -15.68 -0.84
CA PRO A 264 20.01 -16.54 -1.01
C PRO A 264 18.70 -15.74 -1.02
N ALA A 265 18.62 -14.63 -0.26
CA ALA A 265 17.43 -13.79 -0.23
C ALA A 265 17.22 -13.05 -1.56
N LEU A 266 18.27 -12.48 -2.16
CA LEU A 266 18.19 -11.87 -3.49
C LEU A 266 17.83 -12.92 -4.54
N ARG A 267 18.45 -14.11 -4.48
CA ARG A 267 18.14 -15.23 -5.38
C ARG A 267 16.67 -15.60 -5.32
N GLU A 268 16.15 -15.89 -4.13
CA GLU A 268 14.74 -16.27 -3.94
C GLU A 268 13.78 -15.18 -4.44
N ARG A 269 14.10 -13.90 -4.18
CA ARG A 269 13.18 -12.78 -4.40
C ARG A 269 13.15 -12.30 -5.85
N TYR A 270 14.30 -12.33 -6.54
CA TYR A 270 14.47 -11.72 -7.86
C TYR A 270 14.95 -12.68 -8.95
N LEU A 271 15.68 -13.74 -8.62
CA LEU A 271 16.33 -14.55 -9.65
C LEU A 271 15.63 -15.89 -9.88
N GLY A 272 15.17 -16.55 -8.81
CA GLY A 272 14.65 -17.91 -8.87
C GLY A 272 15.72 -18.88 -9.39
N ASP A 273 15.35 -19.62 -10.42
CA ASP A 273 16.21 -20.61 -11.09
C ASP A 273 17.02 -20.02 -12.26
N ALA A 274 16.85 -18.74 -12.59
CA ALA A 274 17.59 -18.10 -13.67
C ALA A 274 19.08 -17.92 -13.31
N GLU A 275 19.94 -17.89 -14.34
CA GLU A 275 21.39 -17.69 -14.18
C GLU A 275 21.75 -16.23 -13.97
N GLY A 276 20.93 -15.32 -14.51
CA GLY A 276 21.06 -13.88 -14.36
C GLY A 276 19.75 -13.17 -14.68
N ALA A 277 19.63 -11.91 -14.26
CA ALA A 277 18.46 -11.10 -14.57
C ALA A 277 18.80 -9.61 -14.67
N ILE A 278 18.04 -8.91 -15.50
CA ILE A 278 18.05 -7.45 -15.59
C ILE A 278 16.63 -6.95 -15.30
N TYR A 279 16.50 -6.00 -14.38
CA TYR A 279 15.24 -5.29 -14.14
C TYR A 279 15.40 -3.81 -14.44
N LEU A 280 14.40 -3.23 -15.10
CA LEU A 280 14.21 -1.79 -15.12
C LEU A 280 13.30 -1.40 -13.95
N MET A 281 13.83 -0.63 -13.00
CA MET A 281 13.09 -0.12 -11.85
C MET A 281 12.69 1.33 -12.08
N ARG A 282 11.44 1.66 -11.74
CA ARG A 282 10.92 3.02 -11.72
C ARG A 282 11.42 3.81 -10.50
N PRO A 283 11.33 5.16 -10.53
CA PRO A 283 11.67 6.00 -9.38
C PRO A 283 10.84 5.71 -8.11
N ASP A 284 9.63 5.17 -8.25
CA ASP A 284 8.74 4.73 -7.16
C ASP A 284 8.93 3.24 -6.81
N GLN A 285 10.08 2.67 -7.15
CA GLN A 285 10.50 1.31 -6.80
C GLN A 285 9.58 0.20 -7.34
N HIS A 286 8.78 0.48 -8.37
CA HIS A 286 8.04 -0.56 -9.08
C HIS A 286 8.86 -1.11 -10.24
N VAL A 287 8.72 -2.41 -10.51
CA VAL A 287 9.34 -3.06 -11.67
C VAL A 287 8.64 -2.58 -12.93
N ALA A 288 9.38 -1.99 -13.86
CA ALA A 288 8.85 -1.58 -15.15
C ALA A 288 8.96 -2.72 -16.18
N ALA A 289 10.08 -3.43 -16.21
CA ALA A 289 10.36 -4.51 -17.16
C ALA A 289 11.47 -5.42 -16.63
N ARG A 290 11.59 -6.64 -17.17
CA ARG A 290 12.69 -7.56 -16.82
C ARG A 290 13.08 -8.52 -17.95
N TRP A 291 14.35 -8.94 -17.95
CA TRP A 291 14.97 -9.80 -18.96
C TRP A 291 15.98 -10.76 -18.33
N ASP A 292 16.30 -11.85 -19.03
CA ASP A 292 17.35 -12.83 -18.67
C ASP A 292 18.67 -12.58 -19.41
N HIS A 293 18.70 -11.63 -20.35
CA HIS A 293 19.90 -11.24 -21.09
C HIS A 293 19.88 -9.76 -21.45
N TRP A 294 21.06 -9.18 -21.70
CA TRP A 294 21.18 -7.79 -22.08
C TRP A 294 20.74 -7.56 -23.52
N ASN A 295 19.85 -6.58 -23.71
CA ASN A 295 19.49 -6.04 -25.01
C ASN A 295 19.30 -4.52 -24.89
N ASP A 296 20.25 -3.74 -25.41
CA ASP A 296 20.25 -2.27 -25.27
C ASP A 296 18.99 -1.63 -25.86
N GLU A 297 18.56 -2.09 -27.04
CA GLU A 297 17.35 -1.59 -27.70
C GLU A 297 16.11 -1.88 -26.86
N SER A 298 15.94 -3.10 -26.35
CA SER A 298 14.79 -3.45 -25.51
C SER A 298 14.74 -2.65 -24.21
N VAL A 299 15.88 -2.35 -23.60
CA VAL A 299 15.96 -1.53 -22.38
C VAL A 299 15.60 -0.08 -22.70
N ARG A 300 16.11 0.48 -23.81
CA ARG A 300 15.75 1.82 -24.26
C ARG A 300 14.24 1.94 -24.51
N GLN A 301 13.65 0.98 -25.20
CA GLN A 301 12.21 0.94 -25.45
C GLN A 301 11.40 0.85 -24.15
N ALA A 302 11.85 0.05 -23.17
CA ALA A 302 11.20 -0.02 -21.87
C ALA A 302 11.29 1.31 -21.10
N ILE A 303 12.39 2.07 -21.22
CA ILE A 303 12.48 3.42 -20.65
C ILE A 303 11.48 4.35 -21.35
N GLU A 304 11.30 4.27 -22.66
CA GLU A 304 10.28 5.05 -23.39
C GLU A 304 8.86 4.71 -22.94
N THR A 305 8.53 3.43 -22.79
CA THR A 305 7.24 2.96 -22.27
C THR A 305 7.01 3.45 -20.85
N ALA A 306 7.98 3.23 -19.95
CA ALA A 306 7.86 3.63 -18.54
C ALA A 306 7.82 5.15 -18.34
N THR A 307 8.16 5.94 -19.37
CA THR A 307 8.09 7.41 -19.36
C THR A 307 6.92 7.94 -20.18
N GLY A 308 6.01 7.06 -20.64
CA GLY A 308 4.80 7.43 -21.38
C GLY A 308 5.04 7.91 -22.81
N ARG A 309 6.26 7.79 -23.33
CA ARG A 309 6.63 8.19 -24.71
C ARG A 309 6.21 7.16 -25.75
N ARG A 310 6.02 5.92 -25.32
CA ARG A 310 5.52 4.81 -26.13
C ARG A 310 4.29 4.26 -25.43
N VAL A 311 3.12 4.58 -25.96
CA VAL A 311 1.87 3.94 -25.52
C VAL A 311 1.62 2.81 -26.51
N SER A 312 1.70 1.56 -26.04
CA SER A 312 1.37 0.36 -26.81
C SER A 312 -0.13 0.23 -27.02
#